data_AF-A0A930P0C0-F1
#
_entry.id   AF-A0A930P0C0-F1
#
_cell.length_a   1.000
_cell.length_b   1.000
_cell.length_c   1.000
_cell.angle_alpha   90.00
_cell.angle_beta   90.00
_cell.angle_gamma   90.00
#
_symmetry.space_group_name_H-M   'P 1'
#
loop_
_entity.id
_entity.type
_entity.pdbx_description
1 polymer ?
#
loop_
_entity_poly.entity_id
_entity_poly.type
_entity_poly.pdbx_seq_one_letter_code
_entity_poly.pdbx_strand_id
1 'polypeptide(L)'
;MKDMNIDDKTINLSTEAAKTCGKSVETDTEDEAIKAKLNAVYRLRLLYNSGEELWKHIGKAGSGNNSFGRVGGKDTFLRKAVYHELEREWEDEMGISLDRLIDAYGLAERLIERYKPLLGDVEDRDVRTECCEQIVNVCVFDDEITERKGTKKREILLRLQEEDAYCLAVFLLMLLGALPLSVETRQGDAKQMKQQYESVYNFFLRVCHRNILFVQTPRMTLFHKVLKEAEEKLTRIRLVKLTADILCNLSVLASAEQVAETGRRYQWDQLYPNLDGYWLGEHHSEQKPDYWRVEELATSYLFSHYFQKEGEGGKLHQQEFTISFYRNGEDYACVQHPRSVLQWLNNDKLSKDDITYPRFVFFGGDSPTKIAFESFMMDVSWFRSMQLTRAKDDWMPPTEKGVEVVNDFEDYSYTFYLGLEAITPDFIYVKDENGKSYKVSVSEHEELRNCTLNDAIGIITWAGKRYIAFDHLMLYLPIDS
;
A
#
# COMPACT_ATOMS: atom_id res chain seq x y z
N MET A 1 -15.46 58.66 -67.42
CA MET A 1 -14.25 59.25 -68.02
C MET A 1 -14.05 60.63 -67.40
N LYS A 2 -12.85 60.87 -66.87
CA LYS A 2 -12.32 62.10 -66.21
C LYS A 2 -12.84 62.34 -64.78
N ASP A 3 -12.10 61.94 -63.75
CA ASP A 3 -10.85 62.52 -63.19
C ASP A 3 -11.09 63.90 -62.57
N MET A 4 -10.98 64.04 -61.24
CA MET A 4 -9.77 64.60 -60.61
C MET A 4 -9.78 64.41 -59.09
N ASN A 5 -8.56 64.37 -58.56
CA ASN A 5 -8.06 63.84 -57.29
C ASN A 5 -7.96 64.91 -56.17
N ILE A 6 -7.77 64.45 -54.91
CA ILE A 6 -7.03 65.10 -53.78
C ILE A 6 -7.79 66.25 -53.04
N ASP A 7 -8.00 66.29 -51.71
CA ASP A 7 -7.05 66.01 -50.61
C ASP A 7 -7.69 65.72 -49.23
N ASP A 8 -6.95 64.94 -48.45
CA ASP A 8 -6.72 64.95 -46.99
C ASP A 8 -7.83 65.16 -45.94
N LYS A 9 -8.15 64.08 -45.19
CA LYS A 9 -7.73 63.92 -43.78
C LYS A 9 -8.15 62.57 -43.18
N THR A 10 -7.14 61.73 -42.97
CA THR A 10 -6.84 60.99 -41.73
C THR A 10 -7.92 60.07 -41.14
N ILE A 11 -7.72 58.75 -41.28
CA ILE A 11 -7.58 57.79 -40.16
C ILE A 11 -6.71 56.64 -40.69
N ASN A 12 -5.44 56.64 -40.31
CA ASN A 12 -4.54 55.51 -40.51
C ASN A 12 -4.93 54.39 -39.53
N LEU A 13 -5.26 53.24 -40.10
CA LEU A 13 -5.15 51.94 -39.47
C LEU A 13 -3.67 51.69 -39.12
N SER A 14 -3.36 51.62 -37.82
CA SER A 14 -2.17 50.92 -37.35
C SER A 14 -2.61 49.67 -36.60
N THR A 15 -2.61 48.58 -37.35
CA THR A 15 -2.77 47.20 -36.94
C THR A 15 -1.59 46.79 -36.04
N GLU A 16 -1.68 46.98 -34.72
CA GLU A 16 -0.65 46.43 -33.80
C GLU A 16 -1.10 46.21 -32.35
N ALA A 17 -2.38 45.96 -32.09
CA ALA A 17 -2.86 45.70 -30.72
C ALA A 17 -3.95 44.61 -30.69
N ALA A 18 -3.58 43.34 -30.84
CA ALA A 18 -4.50 42.22 -30.54
C ALA A 18 -3.87 40.82 -30.35
N LYS A 19 -2.54 40.66 -30.28
CA LYS A 19 -1.91 39.33 -30.08
C LYS A 19 -1.11 39.16 -28.78
N THR A 20 -0.96 40.20 -27.98
CA THR A 20 -0.15 40.19 -26.75
C THR A 20 -0.96 40.03 -25.46
N CYS A 21 -2.29 40.15 -25.50
CA CYS A 21 -3.12 40.14 -24.28
C CYS A 21 -3.54 38.73 -23.82
N GLY A 22 -3.61 37.74 -24.72
CA GLY A 22 -3.94 36.35 -24.34
C GLY A 22 -2.79 35.63 -23.62
N LYS A 23 -1.58 35.71 -24.16
CA LYS A 23 -0.39 35.07 -23.56
C LYS A 23 -0.01 35.68 -22.22
N SER A 24 -0.13 37.01 -22.05
CA SER A 24 0.23 37.66 -20.77
C SER A 24 -0.70 37.26 -19.64
N VAL A 25 -2.01 37.16 -19.90
CA VAL A 25 -3.02 36.81 -18.89
C VAL A 25 -2.91 35.33 -18.47
N GLU A 26 -2.68 34.41 -19.40
CA GLU A 26 -2.42 32.99 -19.07
C GLU A 26 -1.11 32.84 -18.26
N THR A 27 -0.03 33.52 -18.66
CA THR A 27 1.25 33.44 -17.92
C THR A 27 1.20 34.08 -16.53
N ASP A 28 0.41 35.16 -16.37
CA ASP A 28 0.23 35.82 -15.07
C ASP A 28 -0.63 34.95 -14.13
N THR A 29 -1.63 34.26 -14.67
CA THR A 29 -2.49 33.33 -13.90
C THR A 29 -1.71 32.09 -13.47
N GLU A 30 -0.88 31.53 -14.35
CA GLU A 30 0.00 30.40 -14.02
C GLU A 30 1.09 30.79 -13.00
N ASP A 31 1.68 31.99 -13.12
CA ASP A 31 2.68 32.47 -12.18
C ASP A 31 2.07 32.64 -10.78
N GLU A 32 0.89 33.25 -10.66
CA GLU A 32 0.19 33.36 -9.37
C GLU A 32 -0.20 32.00 -8.78
N ALA A 33 -0.57 31.03 -9.62
CA ALA A 33 -0.83 29.66 -9.16
C ALA A 33 0.44 28.99 -8.58
N ILE A 34 1.58 29.11 -9.27
CA ILE A 34 2.87 28.59 -8.79
C ILE A 34 3.31 29.30 -7.50
N LYS A 35 3.09 30.62 -7.39
CA LYS A 35 3.34 31.36 -6.14
C LYS A 35 2.50 30.84 -4.99
N ALA A 36 1.22 30.55 -5.22
CA ALA A 36 0.33 29.99 -4.22
C ALA A 36 0.81 28.60 -3.77
N LYS A 37 1.17 27.72 -4.71
CA LYS A 37 1.72 26.38 -4.43
C LYS A 37 3.02 26.44 -3.62
N LEU A 38 3.98 27.28 -4.03
CA LEU A 38 5.24 27.50 -3.31
C LEU A 38 5.00 28.05 -1.89
N ASN A 39 4.05 28.97 -1.74
CA ASN A 39 3.67 29.48 -0.42
C ASN A 39 3.00 28.41 0.45
N ALA A 40 2.17 27.55 -0.13
CA ALA A 40 1.54 26.42 0.58
C ALA A 40 2.61 25.46 1.11
N VAL A 41 3.49 24.97 0.23
CA VAL A 41 4.62 24.09 0.58
C VAL A 41 5.45 24.68 1.72
N TYR A 42 5.78 25.97 1.62
CA TYR A 42 6.53 26.66 2.65
C TYR A 42 5.77 26.78 3.96
N ARG A 43 4.58 27.40 3.97
CA ARG A 43 3.81 27.70 5.19
C ARG A 43 3.45 26.43 5.96
N LEU A 44 3.11 25.38 5.22
CA LEU A 44 2.79 24.08 5.79
C LEU A 44 4.02 23.30 6.24
N ARG A 45 5.25 23.75 5.92
CA ARG A 45 6.50 23.03 6.23
C ARG A 45 6.42 21.56 5.78
N LEU A 46 5.91 21.33 4.56
CA LEU A 46 5.62 19.97 4.07
C LEU A 46 6.91 19.16 3.90
N LEU A 47 7.86 19.72 3.14
CA LEU A 47 9.09 19.05 2.71
C LEU A 47 10.24 19.20 3.71
N TYR A 48 10.24 20.32 4.43
CA TYR A 48 11.30 20.73 5.34
C TYR A 48 10.68 21.27 6.63
N ASN A 49 11.31 20.99 7.77
CA ASN A 49 10.75 21.32 9.08
C ASN A 49 10.92 22.81 9.39
N SER A 50 11.94 23.45 8.84
CA SER A 50 12.13 24.89 8.95
C SER A 50 12.14 25.59 7.58
N GLY A 51 11.80 26.87 7.61
CA GLY A 51 11.93 27.71 6.42
C GLY A 51 13.40 27.85 5.98
N GLU A 52 14.32 27.89 6.94
CA GLU A 52 15.76 27.97 6.69
C GLU A 52 16.28 26.74 5.93
N GLU A 53 15.82 25.54 6.29
CA GLU A 53 16.17 24.31 5.59
C GLU A 53 15.74 24.36 4.12
N LEU A 54 14.51 24.79 3.83
CA LEU A 54 14.04 24.91 2.45
C LEU A 54 14.84 25.97 1.66
N TRP A 55 15.11 27.13 2.28
CA TRP A 55 15.91 28.18 1.65
C TRP A 55 17.34 27.72 1.36
N LYS A 56 17.96 27.00 2.30
CA LYS A 56 19.29 26.41 2.14
C LYS A 56 19.32 25.37 1.05
N HIS A 57 18.30 24.51 0.96
CA HIS A 57 18.19 23.49 -0.09
C HIS A 57 18.21 24.11 -1.49
N ILE A 58 17.47 25.22 -1.70
CA ILE A 58 17.48 25.93 -2.99
C ILE A 58 18.65 26.91 -3.17
N GLY A 59 19.66 26.85 -2.29
CA GLY A 59 20.89 27.65 -2.39
C GLY A 59 20.72 29.15 -2.13
N LYS A 60 19.71 29.57 -1.37
CA LYS A 60 19.41 31.00 -1.10
C LYS A 60 19.37 31.31 0.40
N ALA A 61 19.73 32.54 0.77
CA ALA A 61 19.50 33.06 2.12
C ALA A 61 18.02 33.45 2.26
N GLY A 62 17.35 32.93 3.29
CA GLY A 62 15.93 33.16 3.49
C GLY A 62 15.60 34.62 3.76
N SER A 63 14.52 35.13 3.16
CA SER A 63 13.90 36.38 3.60
C SER A 63 13.05 36.06 4.82
N GLY A 64 13.24 36.72 5.96
CA GLY A 64 12.49 36.48 7.22
C GLY A 64 10.97 36.68 7.16
N ASN A 65 10.36 36.80 5.98
CA ASN A 65 8.92 36.87 5.74
C ASN A 65 8.38 35.50 5.31
N ASN A 66 7.16 35.15 5.75
CA ASN A 66 6.47 33.88 5.45
C ASN A 66 5.97 33.73 3.99
N SER A 67 6.76 34.16 3.01
CA SER A 67 6.37 34.22 1.59
C SER A 67 7.47 33.64 0.69
N PHE A 68 7.40 32.34 0.41
CA PHE A 68 8.33 31.64 -0.49
C PHE A 68 8.00 31.85 -1.98
N GLY A 69 6.76 32.19 -2.31
CA GLY A 69 6.33 32.51 -3.67
C GLY A 69 7.02 33.74 -4.29
N ARG A 70 7.85 34.47 -3.53
CA ARG A 70 8.69 35.56 -4.07
C ARG A 70 10.11 35.09 -4.44
N VAL A 71 10.39 33.78 -4.39
CA VAL A 71 11.68 33.23 -4.81
C VAL A 71 11.99 33.69 -6.24
N GLY A 72 13.20 34.22 -6.47
CA GLY A 72 13.58 34.78 -7.77
C GLY A 72 13.03 36.17 -8.09
N GLY A 73 12.30 36.82 -7.16
CA GLY A 73 11.85 38.20 -7.32
C GLY A 73 10.85 38.35 -8.46
N LYS A 74 11.24 39.00 -9.57
CA LYS A 74 10.40 39.13 -10.77
C LYS A 74 10.55 37.96 -11.75
N ASP A 75 11.48 37.04 -11.50
CA ASP A 75 11.76 35.92 -12.39
C ASP A 75 10.73 34.77 -12.23
N THR A 76 9.74 34.76 -13.11
CA THR A 76 8.72 33.71 -13.21
C THR A 76 9.31 32.35 -13.58
N PHE A 77 10.33 32.32 -14.45
CA PHE A 77 10.95 31.07 -14.87
C PHE A 77 11.63 30.39 -13.69
N LEU A 78 12.37 31.16 -12.89
CA LEU A 78 13.04 30.63 -11.70
C LEU A 78 12.04 30.09 -10.65
N ARG A 79 10.86 30.70 -10.50
CA ARG A 79 9.80 30.16 -9.62
C ARG A 79 9.30 28.81 -10.11
N LYS A 80 8.98 28.71 -11.40
CA LYS A 80 8.53 27.45 -12.02
C LYS A 80 9.60 26.36 -11.88
N ALA A 81 10.86 26.70 -12.16
CA ALA A 81 11.98 25.77 -12.01
C ALA A 81 12.15 25.27 -10.57
N VAL A 82 12.08 26.17 -9.58
CA VAL A 82 12.15 25.78 -8.16
C VAL A 82 11.00 24.86 -7.77
N TYR A 83 9.77 25.16 -8.20
CA TYR A 83 8.62 24.30 -7.90
C TYR A 83 8.77 22.90 -8.51
N HIS A 84 9.11 22.81 -9.79
CA HIS A 84 9.26 21.52 -10.47
C HIS A 84 10.46 20.71 -9.97
N GLU A 85 11.54 21.37 -9.54
CA GLU A 85 12.67 20.69 -8.92
C GLU A 85 12.26 20.04 -7.59
N LEU A 86 11.51 20.76 -6.76
CA LEU A 86 10.94 20.21 -5.53
C LEU A 86 9.95 19.09 -5.85
N GLU A 87 9.08 19.28 -6.84
CA GLU A 87 8.11 18.24 -7.24
C GLU A 87 8.82 16.95 -7.69
N ARG A 88 9.81 17.08 -8.56
CA ARG A 88 10.60 15.94 -9.04
C ARG A 88 11.35 15.24 -7.91
N GLU A 89 12.00 15.97 -7.01
CA GLU A 89 12.72 15.38 -5.86
C GLU A 89 11.82 14.44 -5.06
N TRP A 90 10.60 14.88 -4.73
CA TRP A 90 9.68 14.09 -3.90
C TRP A 90 8.89 13.03 -4.68
N GLU A 91 8.70 13.22 -5.98
CA GLU A 91 8.22 12.18 -6.87
C GLU A 91 9.25 11.05 -7.01
N ASP A 92 10.53 11.36 -7.23
CA ASP A 92 11.62 10.39 -7.34
C ASP A 92 11.88 9.67 -6.00
N GLU A 93 11.85 10.40 -4.88
CA GLU A 93 12.15 9.83 -3.55
C GLU A 93 11.00 8.99 -2.98
N MET A 94 9.75 9.44 -3.15
CA MET A 94 8.60 8.88 -2.41
C MET A 94 7.41 8.51 -3.30
N GLY A 95 7.46 8.79 -4.61
CA GLY A 95 6.34 8.58 -5.54
C GLY A 95 5.16 9.52 -5.28
N ILE A 96 5.40 10.73 -4.75
CA ILE A 96 4.32 11.67 -4.37
C ILE A 96 4.34 12.91 -5.25
N SER A 97 3.23 13.16 -5.95
CA SER A 97 2.98 14.46 -6.60
C SER A 97 2.67 15.54 -5.55
N LEU A 98 3.44 16.63 -5.58
CA LEU A 98 3.19 17.78 -4.70
C LEU A 98 1.87 18.47 -5.02
N ASP A 99 1.50 18.54 -6.29
CA ASP A 99 0.21 19.10 -6.70
C ASP A 99 -0.95 18.32 -6.10
N ARG A 100 -0.93 16.99 -6.23
CA ARG A 100 -1.96 16.13 -5.63
C ARG A 100 -2.04 16.32 -4.11
N LEU A 101 -0.91 16.44 -3.43
CA LEU A 101 -0.87 16.66 -1.98
C LEU A 101 -1.45 18.02 -1.57
N ILE A 102 -1.15 19.09 -2.31
CA ILE A 102 -1.69 20.43 -2.04
C ILE A 102 -3.20 20.46 -2.25
N ASP A 103 -3.70 19.81 -3.31
CA ASP A 103 -5.12 19.71 -3.59
C ASP A 103 -5.87 18.91 -2.51
N ALA A 104 -5.30 17.77 -2.09
CA ALA A 104 -5.79 16.99 -0.95
C ALA A 104 -5.85 17.82 0.33
N TYR A 105 -4.85 18.68 0.58
CA TYR A 105 -4.84 19.58 1.72
C TYR A 105 -5.96 20.62 1.65
N GLY A 106 -6.16 21.23 0.48
CA GLY A 106 -7.23 22.20 0.27
C GLY A 106 -8.62 21.59 0.42
N LEU A 107 -8.80 20.33 -0.01
CA LEU A 107 -10.03 19.56 0.21
C LEU A 107 -10.24 19.28 1.69
N ALA A 108 -9.23 18.74 2.38
CA ALA A 108 -9.28 18.44 3.80
C ALA A 108 -9.57 19.68 4.65
N GLU A 109 -8.95 20.84 4.36
CA GLU A 109 -9.22 22.12 5.03
C GLU A 109 -10.70 22.52 4.91
N ARG A 110 -11.27 22.43 3.70
CA ARG A 110 -12.70 22.73 3.47
C ARG A 110 -13.61 21.78 4.25
N LEU A 111 -13.26 20.50 4.32
CA LEU A 111 -14.00 19.50 5.08
C LEU A 111 -13.89 19.77 6.59
N ILE A 112 -12.72 20.15 7.08
CA ILE A 112 -12.51 20.50 8.49
C ILE A 112 -13.34 21.69 8.89
N GLU A 113 -13.38 22.75 8.09
CA GLU A 113 -14.21 23.93 8.41
C GLU A 113 -15.71 23.59 8.46
N ARG A 114 -16.18 22.64 7.64
CA ARG A 114 -17.55 22.10 7.73
C ARG A 114 -17.76 21.18 8.93
N TYR A 115 -16.72 20.46 9.35
CA TYR A 115 -16.77 19.50 10.44
C TYR A 115 -16.61 20.16 11.83
N LYS A 116 -15.85 21.24 11.93
CA LYS A 116 -15.52 21.96 13.17
C LYS A 116 -16.73 22.32 14.04
N PRO A 117 -17.89 22.78 13.51
CA PRO A 117 -19.08 23.01 14.31
C PRO A 117 -19.67 21.74 14.95
N LEU A 118 -19.35 20.56 14.42
CA LEU A 118 -19.83 19.26 14.91
C LEU A 118 -18.94 18.66 16.01
N LEU A 119 -17.70 19.13 16.14
CA LEU A 119 -16.78 18.74 17.20
C LEU A 119 -17.12 19.40 18.56
N GLY A 120 -18.00 20.40 18.58
CA GLY A 120 -18.28 21.22 19.76
C GLY A 120 -17.07 22.08 20.18
N ASP A 121 -17.18 22.74 21.34
CA ASP A 121 -16.11 23.54 21.98
C ASP A 121 -15.01 22.67 22.60
N VAL A 122 -14.70 21.54 21.97
CA VAL A 122 -13.91 20.49 22.58
C VAL A 122 -12.47 20.57 22.07
N GLU A 123 -11.65 21.34 22.80
CA GLU A 123 -10.18 21.31 22.66
C GLU A 123 -9.57 19.96 23.08
N ASP A 124 -10.38 19.04 23.61
CA ASP A 124 -9.98 17.74 24.12
C ASP A 124 -9.36 16.85 23.02
N ARG A 125 -8.16 16.33 23.32
CA ARG A 125 -7.40 15.44 22.45
C ARG A 125 -8.04 14.06 22.36
N ASP A 126 -8.68 13.59 23.43
CA ASP A 126 -9.28 12.25 23.47
C ASP A 126 -10.52 12.20 22.58
N VAL A 127 -11.37 13.23 22.62
CA VAL A 127 -12.54 13.35 21.73
C VAL A 127 -12.14 13.43 20.25
N ARG A 128 -11.06 14.15 19.92
CA ARG A 128 -10.52 14.18 18.55
C ARG A 128 -9.98 12.82 18.12
N THR A 129 -9.33 12.10 19.02
CA THR A 129 -8.82 10.74 18.76
C THR A 129 -9.97 9.78 18.50
N GLU A 130 -11.01 9.77 19.35
CA GLU A 130 -12.21 8.95 19.16
C GLU A 130 -12.94 9.28 17.84
N CYS A 131 -12.98 10.57 17.46
CA CYS A 131 -13.51 10.97 16.16
C CYS A 131 -12.69 10.41 15.00
N CYS A 132 -11.37 10.46 15.09
CA CYS A 132 -10.47 9.87 14.09
C CYS A 132 -10.67 8.35 13.99
N GLU A 133 -10.82 7.65 15.11
CA GLU A 133 -11.12 6.22 15.12
C GLU A 133 -12.44 5.94 14.40
N GLN A 134 -13.50 6.71 14.67
CA GLN A 134 -14.79 6.58 13.98
C GLN A 134 -14.69 6.85 12.48
N ILE A 135 -13.86 7.81 12.05
CA ILE A 135 -13.64 8.10 10.64
C ILE A 135 -12.97 6.90 9.97
N VAL A 136 -11.91 6.35 10.56
CA VAL A 136 -11.24 5.16 10.00
C VAL A 136 -12.21 3.98 9.96
N ASN A 137 -12.99 3.76 11.01
CA ASN A 137 -13.97 2.68 11.05
C ASN A 137 -14.98 2.72 9.91
N VAL A 138 -15.47 3.91 9.56
CA VAL A 138 -16.42 4.04 8.46
C VAL A 138 -15.71 4.07 7.09
N CYS A 139 -14.67 4.87 6.95
CA CYS A 139 -14.05 5.12 5.63
C CYS A 139 -13.11 4.00 5.17
N VAL A 140 -12.61 3.18 6.11
CA VAL A 140 -11.64 2.11 5.83
C VAL A 140 -12.25 0.73 6.11
N PHE A 141 -12.97 0.57 7.22
CA PHE A 141 -13.57 -0.71 7.60
C PHE A 141 -15.05 -0.87 7.17
N ASP A 142 -15.62 0.14 6.51
CA ASP A 142 -17.02 0.18 6.07
C ASP A 142 -18.04 -0.13 7.19
N ASP A 143 -17.70 0.22 8.43
CA ASP A 143 -18.60 0.07 9.59
C ASP A 143 -19.88 0.89 9.36
N GLU A 144 -21.04 0.30 9.69
CA GLU A 144 -22.33 0.98 9.59
C GLU A 144 -22.37 2.32 10.35
N ILE A 145 -22.89 3.34 9.68
CA ILE A 145 -23.17 4.64 10.29
C ILE A 145 -24.47 4.53 11.11
N THR A 146 -24.34 4.19 12.39
CA THR A 146 -25.50 4.13 13.31
C THR A 146 -26.25 5.47 13.39
N GLU A 147 -27.60 5.42 13.40
CA GLU A 147 -28.53 6.56 13.33
C GLU A 147 -28.34 7.63 14.43
N ARG A 148 -27.59 7.33 15.50
CA ARG A 148 -27.24 8.30 16.55
C ARG A 148 -26.27 9.40 16.08
N LYS A 149 -25.65 9.25 14.90
CA LYS A 149 -24.76 10.26 14.32
C LYS A 149 -25.61 11.27 13.54
N GLY A 150 -25.72 12.52 14.03
CA GLY A 150 -26.53 13.56 13.39
C GLY A 150 -26.24 13.71 11.88
N THR A 151 -27.26 14.14 11.11
CA THR A 151 -27.26 14.15 9.63
C THR A 151 -26.01 14.77 9.01
N LYS A 152 -25.47 15.85 9.57
CA LYS A 152 -24.23 16.50 9.09
C LYS A 152 -22.96 15.66 9.31
N LYS A 153 -22.88 14.91 10.41
CA LYS A 153 -21.74 14.01 10.69
C LYS A 153 -21.75 12.83 9.72
N ARG A 154 -22.93 12.29 9.42
CA ARG A 154 -23.11 11.25 8.39
C ARG A 154 -22.67 11.75 7.01
N GLU A 155 -23.10 12.95 6.61
CA GLU A 155 -22.74 13.55 5.32
C GLU A 155 -21.21 13.66 5.16
N ILE A 156 -20.50 14.12 6.19
CA ILE A 156 -19.04 14.28 6.12
C ILE A 156 -18.32 12.93 6.09
N LEU A 157 -18.80 11.92 6.83
CA LEU A 157 -18.23 10.58 6.79
C LEU A 157 -18.38 9.94 5.41
N LEU A 158 -19.59 10.03 4.82
CA LEU A 158 -19.82 9.55 3.45
C LEU A 158 -18.95 10.30 2.45
N ARG A 159 -18.79 11.60 2.63
CA ARG A 159 -17.92 12.39 1.76
C ARG A 159 -16.46 11.96 1.87
N LEU A 160 -15.94 11.77 3.08
CA LEU A 160 -14.56 11.31 3.31
C LEU A 160 -14.31 9.91 2.74
N GLN A 161 -15.33 9.05 2.72
CA GLN A 161 -15.26 7.72 2.13
C GLN A 161 -15.12 7.75 0.59
N GLU A 162 -15.63 8.79 -0.07
CA GLU A 162 -15.51 8.99 -1.52
C GLU A 162 -14.17 9.62 -1.95
N GLU A 163 -13.45 10.26 -1.03
CA GLU A 163 -12.20 10.96 -1.35
C GLU A 163 -10.99 10.01 -1.31
N ASP A 164 -9.87 10.43 -1.91
CA ASP A 164 -8.68 9.59 -1.96
C ASP A 164 -7.97 9.43 -0.59
N ALA A 165 -7.08 8.44 -0.51
CA ALA A 165 -6.35 8.13 0.72
C ALA A 165 -5.47 9.30 1.21
N TYR A 166 -5.01 10.19 0.31
CA TYR A 166 -4.23 11.36 0.70
C TYR A 166 -5.11 12.42 1.37
N CYS A 167 -6.30 12.68 0.84
CA CYS A 167 -7.27 13.57 1.47
C CYS A 167 -7.66 13.05 2.86
N LEU A 168 -7.95 11.75 2.98
CA LEU A 168 -8.25 11.12 4.27
C LEU A 168 -7.08 11.21 5.25
N ALA A 169 -5.86 10.91 4.79
CA ALA A 169 -4.65 11.01 5.61
C ALA A 169 -4.42 12.43 6.13
N VAL A 170 -4.50 13.43 5.25
CA VAL A 170 -4.33 14.84 5.64
C VAL A 170 -5.41 15.26 6.63
N PHE A 171 -6.66 14.89 6.38
CA PHE A 171 -7.78 15.20 7.28
C PHE A 171 -7.58 14.61 8.69
N LEU A 172 -7.18 13.35 8.80
CA LEU A 172 -6.89 12.70 10.08
C LEU A 172 -5.70 13.37 10.80
N LEU A 173 -4.62 13.65 10.07
CA LEU A 173 -3.43 14.27 10.65
C LEU A 173 -3.68 15.71 11.14
N MET A 174 -4.56 16.46 10.48
CA MET A 174 -5.04 17.75 10.95
C MET A 174 -5.84 17.61 12.25
N LEU A 175 -6.78 16.66 12.33
CA LEU A 175 -7.57 16.42 13.55
C LEU A 175 -6.70 15.99 14.73
N LEU A 176 -5.73 15.10 14.49
CA LEU A 176 -4.75 14.65 15.49
C LEU A 176 -3.75 15.76 15.89
N GLY A 177 -3.74 16.89 15.18
CA GLY A 177 -2.85 18.03 15.45
C GLY A 177 -1.42 17.85 14.96
N ALA A 178 -1.16 16.87 14.10
CA ALA A 178 0.14 16.66 13.44
C ALA A 178 0.34 17.64 12.27
N LEU A 179 -0.75 18.05 11.62
CA LEU A 179 -0.75 19.06 10.55
C LEU A 179 -1.52 20.33 10.96
N PRO A 180 -1.12 21.51 10.42
CA PRO A 180 -1.90 22.74 10.56
C PRO A 180 -3.32 22.62 10.01
N LEU A 181 -4.29 23.30 10.60
CA LEU A 181 -5.68 23.23 10.10
C LEU A 181 -5.91 24.01 8.79
N SER A 182 -4.95 24.83 8.34
CA SER A 182 -5.09 25.69 7.16
C SER A 182 -3.78 25.88 6.40
N VAL A 183 -3.88 25.98 5.06
CA VAL A 183 -2.76 26.35 4.18
C VAL A 183 -2.24 27.77 4.47
N GLU A 184 -3.07 28.65 5.03
CA GLU A 184 -2.70 30.02 5.42
C GLU A 184 -2.08 30.12 6.83
N THR A 185 -1.72 28.97 7.41
CA THR A 185 -1.15 28.90 8.76
C THR A 185 0.04 29.85 8.99
N ARG A 186 0.11 30.37 10.22
CA ARG A 186 1.23 31.16 10.74
C ARG A 186 2.01 30.45 11.84
N GLN A 187 1.81 29.14 12.02
CA GLN A 187 2.42 28.35 13.10
C GLN A 187 3.96 28.29 13.06
N GLY A 188 4.60 28.78 12.00
CA GLY A 188 6.05 28.86 11.89
C GLY A 188 6.68 27.49 11.60
N ASP A 189 7.91 27.27 12.08
CA ASP A 189 8.64 26.02 11.86
C ASP A 189 8.02 24.85 12.62
N ALA A 190 8.08 23.66 12.01
CA ALA A 190 7.61 22.42 12.62
C ALA A 190 8.53 22.02 13.77
N LYS A 191 7.93 21.68 14.91
CA LYS A 191 8.64 21.31 16.15
C LYS A 191 8.14 19.96 16.62
N GLN A 192 8.98 19.26 17.37
CA GLN A 192 8.63 17.99 18.01
C GLN A 192 8.12 16.91 17.02
N MET A 193 8.64 16.89 15.79
CA MET A 193 8.19 15.95 14.75
C MET A 193 8.19 14.49 15.21
N LYS A 194 9.19 14.08 16.00
CA LYS A 194 9.22 12.74 16.59
C LYS A 194 8.00 12.44 17.46
N GLN A 195 7.60 13.37 18.34
CA GLN A 195 6.41 13.21 19.19
C GLN A 195 5.13 13.20 18.35
N GLN A 196 5.09 13.95 17.25
CA GLN A 196 3.96 13.91 16.32
C GLN A 196 3.85 12.55 15.62
N TYR A 197 4.96 12.01 15.11
CA TYR A 197 5.00 10.66 14.54
C TYR A 197 4.59 9.60 15.58
N GLU A 198 5.13 9.65 16.80
CA GLU A 198 4.77 8.73 17.90
C GLU A 198 3.27 8.81 18.22
N SER A 199 2.69 10.02 18.24
CA SER A 199 1.25 10.20 18.46
C SER A 199 0.41 9.54 17.37
N VAL A 200 0.79 9.71 16.11
CA VAL A 200 0.07 9.11 14.97
C VAL A 200 0.25 7.60 14.94
N TYR A 201 1.45 7.09 15.23
CA TYR A 201 1.71 5.66 15.37
C TYR A 201 0.87 5.02 16.48
N ASN A 202 0.80 5.66 17.66
CA ASN A 202 -0.02 5.18 18.78
C ASN A 202 -1.52 5.25 18.49
N PHE A 203 -1.96 6.18 17.64
CA PHE A 203 -3.33 6.21 17.12
C PHE A 203 -3.60 4.97 16.26
N PHE A 204 -2.74 4.70 15.27
CA PHE A 204 -2.92 3.52 14.43
C PHE A 204 -2.78 2.21 15.20
N LEU A 205 -1.90 2.10 16.19
CA LEU A 205 -1.88 0.92 17.08
C LEU A 205 -3.27 0.69 17.71
N ARG A 206 -3.90 1.74 18.25
CA ARG A 206 -5.25 1.63 18.82
C ARG A 206 -6.30 1.19 17.79
N VAL A 207 -6.30 1.79 16.61
CA VAL A 207 -7.21 1.43 15.50
C VAL A 207 -7.00 -0.03 15.09
N CYS A 208 -5.74 -0.44 14.92
CA CYS A 208 -5.36 -1.77 14.50
C CYS A 208 -5.65 -2.85 15.55
N HIS A 209 -5.74 -2.54 16.84
CA HIS A 209 -6.06 -3.53 17.88
C HIS A 209 -7.42 -4.24 17.68
N ARG A 210 -8.29 -3.74 16.79
CA ARG A 210 -9.49 -4.47 16.33
C ARG A 210 -9.14 -5.84 15.73
N ASN A 211 -8.03 -5.93 15.00
CA ASN A 211 -7.54 -7.16 14.38
C ASN A 211 -6.01 -7.23 14.46
N ILE A 212 -5.49 -8.30 15.05
CA ILE A 212 -4.04 -8.50 15.21
C ILE A 212 -3.28 -8.42 13.88
N LEU A 213 -3.91 -8.80 12.76
CA LEU A 213 -3.37 -8.68 11.40
C LEU A 213 -3.11 -7.21 11.00
N PHE A 214 -3.90 -6.27 11.49
CA PHE A 214 -3.74 -4.84 11.23
C PHE A 214 -2.57 -4.24 12.00
N VAL A 215 -2.20 -4.80 13.14
CA VAL A 215 -1.06 -4.34 13.95
C VAL A 215 0.26 -4.77 13.33
N GLN A 216 0.25 -5.88 12.60
CA GLN A 216 1.43 -6.54 12.07
C GLN A 216 1.64 -6.30 10.57
N THR A 217 0.97 -5.29 10.02
CA THR A 217 1.09 -4.99 8.60
C THR A 217 2.48 -4.46 8.25
N PRO A 218 2.94 -4.66 7.01
CA PRO A 218 4.18 -4.07 6.53
C PRO A 218 4.29 -2.57 6.79
N ARG A 219 3.18 -1.84 6.60
CA ARG A 219 3.13 -0.38 6.76
C ARG A 219 3.23 0.07 8.22
N MET A 220 2.62 -0.66 9.16
CA MET A 220 2.79 -0.39 10.59
C MET A 220 4.22 -0.65 11.07
N THR A 221 4.87 -1.70 10.55
CA THR A 221 6.25 -2.02 10.92
C THR A 221 7.25 -1.03 10.34
N LEU A 222 7.07 -0.61 9.08
CA LEU A 222 7.85 0.47 8.47
C LEU A 222 7.70 1.76 9.28
N PHE A 223 6.49 2.12 9.72
CA PHE A 223 6.29 3.30 10.56
C PHE A 223 7.06 3.19 11.90
N HIS A 224 7.04 2.03 12.55
CA HIS A 224 7.83 1.79 13.77
C HIS A 224 9.34 1.86 13.53
N LYS A 225 9.82 1.40 12.38
CA LYS A 225 11.23 1.49 11.97
C LYS A 225 11.67 2.95 11.82
N VAL A 226 10.89 3.77 11.11
CA VAL A 226 11.11 5.22 10.96
C VAL A 226 11.20 5.93 12.32
N LEU A 227 10.44 5.48 13.32
CA LEU A 227 10.50 6.02 14.68
C LEU A 227 11.77 5.64 15.47
N LYS A 228 12.35 4.48 15.17
CA LYS A 228 13.55 3.93 15.83
C LYS A 228 14.84 4.41 15.19
N GLU A 229 14.87 4.58 13.89
CA GLU A 229 16.07 4.97 13.14
C GLU A 229 16.31 6.48 13.24
N ALA A 230 17.44 6.84 13.84
CA ALA A 230 17.78 8.25 14.13
C ALA A 230 18.21 9.05 12.90
N GLU A 231 18.49 8.39 11.77
CA GLU A 231 19.02 9.01 10.55
C GLU A 231 17.93 9.51 9.60
N GLU A 232 16.69 9.03 9.73
CA GLU A 232 15.61 9.45 8.86
C GLU A 232 15.10 10.85 9.18
N LYS A 233 14.96 11.69 8.15
CA LYS A 233 14.42 13.03 8.28
C LYS A 233 12.89 12.97 8.46
N LEU A 234 12.42 13.20 9.68
CA LEU A 234 10.99 13.22 9.99
C LEU A 234 10.34 14.54 9.50
N THR A 235 9.70 14.50 8.32
CA THR A 235 9.01 15.65 7.71
C THR A 235 7.49 15.42 7.65
N ARG A 236 6.70 16.46 7.37
CA ARG A 236 5.25 16.32 7.28
C ARG A 236 4.81 15.52 6.04
N ILE A 237 5.48 15.69 4.90
CA ILE A 237 5.17 14.93 3.68
C ILE A 237 5.36 13.41 3.87
N ARG A 238 6.45 13.00 4.54
CA ARG A 238 6.69 11.59 4.87
C ARG A 238 5.63 11.03 5.83
N LEU A 239 5.19 11.84 6.81
CA LEU A 239 4.11 11.43 7.73
C LEU A 239 2.78 11.24 6.99
N VAL A 240 2.46 12.13 6.05
CA VAL A 240 1.28 12.00 5.19
C VAL A 240 1.35 10.72 4.36
N LYS A 241 2.50 10.44 3.73
CA LYS A 241 2.68 9.21 2.94
C LYS A 241 2.50 7.95 3.78
N LEU A 242 3.19 7.86 4.92
CA LEU A 242 3.07 6.72 5.83
C LEU A 242 1.61 6.53 6.28
N THR A 243 0.92 7.62 6.61
CA THR A 243 -0.49 7.59 7.02
C THR A 243 -1.38 7.09 5.87
N ALA A 244 -1.22 7.63 4.66
CA ALA A 244 -1.97 7.22 3.48
C ALA A 244 -1.73 5.74 3.14
N ASP A 245 -0.47 5.30 3.19
CA ASP A 245 -0.10 3.89 2.94
C ASP A 245 -0.71 2.93 3.96
N ILE A 246 -0.74 3.32 5.25
CA ILE A 246 -1.39 2.53 6.30
C ILE A 246 -2.89 2.46 6.02
N LEU A 247 -3.55 3.57 5.71
CA LEU A 247 -4.99 3.59 5.42
C LEU A 247 -5.33 2.71 4.21
N CYS A 248 -4.58 2.81 3.12
CA CYS A 248 -4.73 1.93 1.94
C CYS A 248 -4.52 0.47 2.31
N ASN A 249 -3.48 0.15 3.09
CA ASN A 249 -3.22 -1.22 3.47
C ASN A 249 -4.31 -1.79 4.39
N LEU A 250 -4.85 -0.97 5.30
CA LEU A 250 -5.97 -1.35 6.15
C LEU A 250 -7.26 -1.55 5.34
N SER A 251 -7.55 -0.70 4.35
CA SER A 251 -8.77 -0.85 3.53
C SER A 251 -8.75 -2.14 2.74
N VAL A 252 -7.58 -2.50 2.17
CA VAL A 252 -7.40 -3.79 1.49
C VAL A 252 -7.70 -4.94 2.43
N LEU A 253 -7.19 -4.92 3.66
CA LEU A 253 -7.42 -6.00 4.63
C LEU A 253 -8.83 -6.00 5.24
N ALA A 254 -9.61 -4.93 5.04
CA ALA A 254 -10.93 -4.75 5.65
C ALA A 254 -12.06 -5.45 4.90
N SER A 255 -11.94 -5.64 3.59
CA SER A 255 -13.01 -6.17 2.74
C SER A 255 -12.50 -7.33 1.90
N ALA A 256 -13.15 -8.49 1.98
CA ALA A 256 -12.84 -9.63 1.12
C ALA A 256 -13.02 -9.28 -0.38
N GLU A 257 -13.99 -8.43 -0.71
CA GLU A 257 -14.17 -7.89 -2.05
C GLU A 257 -12.99 -6.98 -2.44
N GLN A 258 -12.46 -6.14 -1.55
CA GLN A 258 -11.26 -5.35 -1.82
C GLN A 258 -9.97 -6.18 -1.80
N VAL A 259 -9.83 -7.24 -0.99
CA VAL A 259 -8.71 -8.20 -1.10
C VAL A 259 -8.68 -8.79 -2.51
N ALA A 260 -9.85 -9.10 -3.04
CA ALA A 260 -10.01 -9.72 -4.35
C ALA A 260 -9.92 -8.74 -5.52
N GLU A 261 -10.57 -7.58 -5.39
CA GLU A 261 -10.56 -6.51 -6.39
C GLU A 261 -9.23 -5.77 -6.38
N THR A 262 -8.53 -5.64 -5.24
CA THR A 262 -7.14 -5.16 -5.18
C THR A 262 -6.21 -6.27 -5.63
N GLY A 263 -6.36 -7.52 -5.20
CA GLY A 263 -5.62 -8.66 -5.76
C GLY A 263 -5.73 -8.76 -7.30
N ARG A 264 -6.86 -8.31 -7.87
CA ARG A 264 -7.12 -8.24 -9.32
C ARG A 264 -6.76 -6.91 -10.00
N ARG A 265 -6.98 -5.74 -9.39
CA ARG A 265 -6.77 -4.38 -9.95
C ARG A 265 -5.42 -3.78 -9.60
N TYR A 266 -4.82 -4.25 -8.51
CA TYR A 266 -3.48 -3.95 -8.03
C TYR A 266 -2.88 -5.26 -7.51
N GLN A 267 -2.49 -6.17 -8.41
CA GLN A 267 -1.33 -7.03 -8.12
C GLN A 267 -0.25 -6.07 -7.61
N TRP A 268 -0.01 -6.03 -6.30
CA TRP A 268 0.86 -5.05 -5.64
C TRP A 268 2.30 -5.17 -6.14
N ASP A 269 2.64 -4.60 -7.31
CA ASP A 269 3.85 -4.94 -8.08
C ASP A 269 4.31 -6.38 -7.80
N GLN A 270 3.34 -7.32 -7.82
CA GLN A 270 3.57 -8.66 -7.33
C GLN A 270 4.49 -9.29 -8.34
N LEU A 271 5.63 -9.80 -7.87
CA LEU A 271 6.65 -10.31 -8.76
C LEU A 271 6.38 -11.79 -9.03
N TYR A 272 6.39 -12.15 -10.30
CA TYR A 272 6.30 -13.53 -10.80
C TYR A 272 7.58 -13.90 -11.57
N PRO A 273 8.76 -13.92 -10.91
CA PRO A 273 9.97 -14.40 -11.56
C PRO A 273 9.84 -15.90 -11.83
N ASN A 274 10.47 -16.40 -12.90
CA ASN A 274 10.52 -17.83 -13.16
C ASN A 274 11.35 -18.50 -12.06
N LEU A 275 10.71 -19.10 -11.06
CA LEU A 275 11.38 -19.78 -9.94
C LEU A 275 11.32 -21.30 -9.99
N ASP A 276 10.54 -21.87 -10.91
CA ASP A 276 10.29 -23.30 -10.96
C ASP A 276 11.57 -24.14 -10.95
N GLY A 277 11.52 -25.23 -10.19
CA GLY A 277 12.59 -26.22 -10.11
C GLY A 277 13.27 -26.29 -8.74
N TYR A 278 14.51 -26.79 -8.73
CA TYR A 278 15.25 -27.07 -7.51
C TYR A 278 16.23 -25.95 -7.15
N TRP A 279 16.36 -25.72 -5.86
CA TRP A 279 17.23 -24.71 -5.28
C TRP A 279 18.02 -25.30 -4.11
N LEU A 280 19.31 -25.02 -4.03
CA LEU A 280 20.19 -25.54 -3.00
C LEU A 280 20.34 -24.49 -1.89
N GLY A 281 20.18 -24.93 -0.63
CA GLY A 281 20.46 -24.10 0.54
C GLY A 281 21.97 -23.90 0.74
N GLU A 282 22.35 -22.89 1.53
CA GLU A 282 23.76 -22.57 1.83
C GLU A 282 24.54 -23.74 2.42
N HIS A 283 23.86 -24.63 3.15
CA HIS A 283 24.47 -25.76 3.84
C HIS A 283 24.32 -27.09 3.08
N HIS A 284 23.87 -27.02 1.82
CA HIS A 284 23.71 -28.21 0.99
C HIS A 284 25.05 -28.93 0.78
N SER A 285 25.03 -30.24 1.00
CA SER A 285 26.10 -31.14 0.54
C SER A 285 25.51 -32.49 0.16
N GLU A 286 26.26 -33.28 -0.62
CA GLU A 286 25.82 -34.64 -1.00
C GLU A 286 25.57 -35.54 0.22
N GLN A 287 26.26 -35.30 1.34
CA GLN A 287 26.15 -36.09 2.57
C GLN A 287 25.07 -35.57 3.52
N LYS A 288 24.75 -34.27 3.44
CA LYS A 288 23.73 -33.61 4.25
C LYS A 288 22.88 -32.75 3.31
N PRO A 289 21.83 -33.34 2.69
CA PRO A 289 20.97 -32.61 1.80
C PRO A 289 20.24 -31.48 2.53
N ASP A 290 20.25 -30.31 1.89
CA ASP A 290 19.49 -29.12 2.27
C ASP A 290 19.10 -28.40 0.97
N TYR A 291 17.85 -28.54 0.53
CA TYR A 291 17.41 -28.04 -0.76
C TYR A 291 15.91 -27.76 -0.76
N TRP A 292 15.46 -27.03 -1.75
CA TRP A 292 14.10 -26.57 -1.90
C TRP A 292 13.60 -26.96 -3.28
N ARG A 293 12.33 -27.35 -3.36
CA ARG A 293 11.59 -27.44 -4.61
C ARG A 293 10.63 -26.25 -4.64
N VAL A 294 10.62 -25.52 -5.75
CA VAL A 294 9.72 -24.41 -5.96
C VAL A 294 8.79 -24.75 -7.11
N GLU A 295 7.49 -24.57 -6.88
CA GLU A 295 6.43 -24.78 -7.86
C GLU A 295 5.57 -23.50 -7.92
N GLU A 296 5.42 -22.94 -9.11
CA GLU A 296 4.55 -21.80 -9.38
C GLU A 296 3.08 -22.22 -9.24
N LEU A 297 2.34 -21.44 -8.46
CA LEU A 297 0.89 -21.52 -8.30
C LEU A 297 0.24 -20.33 -9.02
N ALA A 298 -1.09 -20.32 -9.09
CA ALA A 298 -1.83 -19.28 -9.82
C ALA A 298 -1.53 -17.84 -9.35
N THR A 299 -1.26 -17.64 -8.05
CA THR A 299 -1.06 -16.31 -7.44
C THR A 299 0.14 -16.27 -6.49
N SER A 300 0.95 -17.33 -6.43
CA SER A 300 2.02 -17.50 -5.44
C SER A 300 2.97 -18.63 -5.84
N TYR A 301 3.87 -19.03 -4.95
CA TYR A 301 4.76 -20.17 -5.12
C TYR A 301 4.66 -21.11 -3.93
N LEU A 302 4.66 -22.42 -4.19
CA LEU A 302 4.87 -23.44 -3.17
C LEU A 302 6.37 -23.69 -3.03
N PHE A 303 6.90 -23.47 -1.83
CA PHE A 303 8.28 -23.77 -1.47
C PHE A 303 8.30 -25.00 -0.55
N SER A 304 8.82 -26.12 -1.04
CA SER A 304 8.99 -27.35 -0.27
C SER A 304 10.47 -27.50 0.11
N HIS A 305 10.80 -27.24 1.37
CA HIS A 305 12.13 -27.41 1.95
C HIS A 305 12.37 -28.86 2.34
N TYR A 306 13.49 -29.42 1.89
CA TYR A 306 13.96 -30.75 2.23
C TYR A 306 15.31 -30.66 2.94
N PHE A 307 15.39 -31.17 4.16
CA PHE A 307 16.63 -31.14 4.93
C PHE A 307 16.81 -32.38 5.80
N GLN A 308 18.05 -32.67 6.18
CA GLN A 308 18.36 -33.74 7.11
C GLN A 308 18.65 -33.21 8.52
N LYS A 309 17.90 -33.69 9.53
CA LYS A 309 18.16 -33.39 10.95
C LYS A 309 19.44 -34.07 11.43
N GLU A 310 20.12 -33.44 12.38
CA GLU A 310 21.34 -34.01 12.95
C GLU A 310 21.06 -35.34 13.65
N GLY A 311 21.82 -36.38 13.29
CA GLY A 311 21.65 -37.73 13.82
C GLY A 311 20.64 -38.61 13.07
N GLU A 312 19.88 -38.06 12.10
CA GLU A 312 18.85 -38.81 11.34
C GLU A 312 19.37 -39.23 9.96
N GLY A 313 20.37 -40.11 9.96
CA GLY A 313 20.95 -40.71 8.75
C GLY A 313 19.89 -41.37 7.86
N GLY A 314 19.75 -40.94 6.60
CA GLY A 314 18.88 -41.59 5.61
C GLY A 314 17.40 -41.20 5.68
N LYS A 315 17.06 -40.14 6.42
CA LYS A 315 15.73 -39.53 6.44
C LYS A 315 15.82 -38.06 6.03
N LEU A 316 14.81 -37.59 5.29
CA LEU A 316 14.62 -36.19 4.98
C LEU A 316 13.36 -35.67 5.65
N HIS A 317 13.45 -34.47 6.19
CA HIS A 317 12.30 -33.71 6.66
C HIS A 317 11.85 -32.78 5.56
N GLN A 318 10.53 -32.67 5.39
CA GLN A 318 9.89 -31.77 4.46
C GLN A 318 9.10 -30.71 5.23
N GLN A 319 9.26 -29.45 4.83
CA GLN A 319 8.45 -28.32 5.30
C GLN A 319 7.95 -27.54 4.09
N GLU A 320 6.66 -27.22 4.06
CA GLU A 320 6.03 -26.50 2.95
C GLU A 320 5.63 -25.10 3.37
N PHE A 321 5.81 -24.13 2.47
CA PHE A 321 5.43 -22.74 2.67
C PHE A 321 4.81 -22.18 1.39
N THR A 322 3.77 -21.38 1.52
CA THR A 322 3.24 -20.58 0.40
C THR A 322 3.90 -19.21 0.44
N ILE A 323 4.55 -18.81 -0.66
CA ILE A 323 5.33 -17.57 -0.73
C ILE A 323 4.84 -16.70 -1.88
N SER A 324 4.58 -15.42 -1.59
CA SER A 324 4.25 -14.39 -2.60
C SER A 324 5.25 -13.23 -2.50
N PHE A 325 5.68 -12.67 -3.63
CA PHE A 325 6.70 -11.61 -3.67
C PHE A 325 6.12 -10.27 -4.07
N TYR A 326 6.49 -9.21 -3.36
CA TYR A 326 5.93 -7.88 -3.57
C TYR A 326 7.03 -6.83 -3.67
N ARG A 327 6.80 -5.82 -4.50
CA ARG A 327 7.60 -4.59 -4.56
C ARG A 327 6.72 -3.41 -4.14
N ASN A 328 7.05 -2.72 -3.05
CA ASN A 328 6.25 -1.56 -2.64
C ASN A 328 7.03 -0.54 -1.82
N GLY A 329 8.02 0.10 -2.47
CA GLY A 329 9.05 0.92 -1.82
C GLY A 329 10.18 0.09 -1.21
N GLU A 330 9.88 -1.14 -0.79
CA GLU A 330 10.82 -2.17 -0.34
C GLU A 330 10.39 -3.52 -0.93
N ASP A 331 11.35 -4.36 -1.30
CA ASP A 331 11.11 -5.71 -1.84
C ASP A 331 10.98 -6.70 -0.67
N TYR A 332 9.78 -7.26 -0.46
CA TYR A 332 9.51 -8.22 0.60
C TYR A 332 8.62 -9.37 0.14
N ALA A 333 8.83 -10.55 0.73
CA ALA A 333 8.00 -11.72 0.50
C ALA A 333 6.96 -11.83 1.63
N CYS A 334 5.80 -12.39 1.33
CA CYS A 334 4.84 -12.90 2.31
C CYS A 334 5.00 -14.41 2.35
N VAL A 335 5.48 -14.94 3.46
CA VAL A 335 5.68 -16.38 3.66
C VAL A 335 4.63 -16.87 4.64
N GLN A 336 3.78 -17.78 4.19
CA GLN A 336 2.68 -18.35 4.96
C GLN A 336 3.04 -19.76 5.41
N HIS A 337 2.91 -20.00 6.71
CA HIS A 337 2.98 -21.33 7.30
C HIS A 337 1.71 -22.11 6.97
N PRO A 338 1.74 -23.44 6.73
CA PRO A 338 0.55 -24.21 6.36
C PRO A 338 -0.61 -24.12 7.37
N ARG A 339 -0.28 -23.91 8.65
CA ARG A 339 -1.27 -23.63 9.72
C ARG A 339 -2.14 -22.39 9.44
N SER A 340 -1.69 -21.42 8.65
CA SER A 340 -2.49 -20.24 8.28
C SER A 340 -3.79 -20.62 7.56
N VAL A 341 -3.73 -21.60 6.64
CA VAL A 341 -4.89 -22.13 5.91
C VAL A 341 -5.91 -22.74 6.86
N LEU A 342 -5.43 -23.51 7.85
CA LEU A 342 -6.29 -24.06 8.90
C LEU A 342 -7.03 -22.97 9.66
N GLN A 343 -6.35 -21.88 10.00
CA GLN A 343 -7.00 -20.79 10.72
C GLN A 343 -8.07 -20.10 9.88
N TRP A 344 -7.84 -19.91 8.58
CA TRP A 344 -8.89 -19.40 7.69
C TRP A 344 -10.08 -20.36 7.60
N LEU A 345 -9.83 -21.67 7.46
CA LEU A 345 -10.89 -22.68 7.42
C LEU A 345 -11.76 -22.70 8.69
N ASN A 346 -11.16 -22.40 9.85
CA ASN A 346 -11.87 -22.34 11.13
C ASN A 346 -12.43 -20.94 11.45
N ASN A 347 -12.21 -19.95 10.58
CA ASN A 347 -12.49 -18.54 10.86
C ASN A 347 -11.78 -18.02 12.14
N ASP A 348 -10.61 -18.59 12.44
CA ASP A 348 -9.73 -18.20 13.53
C ASP A 348 -8.79 -17.07 13.10
N LYS A 349 -8.30 -16.31 14.09
CA LYS A 349 -7.36 -15.20 13.86
C LYS A 349 -5.93 -15.70 13.66
N LEU A 350 -5.32 -15.32 12.53
CA LEU A 350 -3.87 -15.44 12.28
C LEU A 350 -3.02 -14.91 13.43
N SER A 351 -1.98 -15.65 13.78
CA SER A 351 -0.99 -15.30 14.78
C SER A 351 0.37 -15.02 14.12
N LYS A 352 1.32 -14.48 14.90
CA LYS A 352 2.71 -14.30 14.47
C LYS A 352 3.41 -15.61 14.08
N ASP A 353 2.87 -16.75 14.48
CA ASP A 353 3.45 -18.05 14.16
C ASP A 353 2.94 -18.58 12.81
N ASP A 354 2.04 -17.86 12.13
CA ASP A 354 1.37 -18.29 10.90
C ASP A 354 1.90 -17.61 9.63
N ILE A 355 2.58 -16.47 9.77
CA ILE A 355 3.04 -15.65 8.66
C ILE A 355 4.31 -14.87 9.01
N THR A 356 5.18 -14.67 8.04
CA THR A 356 6.36 -13.80 8.16
C THR A 356 6.59 -13.02 6.87
N TYR A 357 7.31 -11.90 6.98
CA TYR A 357 7.59 -11.03 5.84
C TYR A 357 9.09 -10.71 5.74
N PRO A 358 9.91 -11.61 5.19
CA PRO A 358 11.32 -11.36 4.95
C PRO A 358 11.52 -10.41 3.78
N ARG A 359 12.62 -9.66 3.78
CA ARG A 359 13.12 -9.01 2.57
C ARG A 359 13.64 -10.07 1.61
N PHE A 360 13.55 -9.82 0.32
CA PHE A 360 14.18 -10.69 -0.68
C PHE A 360 15.05 -9.91 -1.66
N VAL A 361 16.04 -10.60 -2.22
CA VAL A 361 16.83 -10.11 -3.35
C VAL A 361 16.95 -11.21 -4.39
N PHE A 362 16.53 -10.90 -5.62
CA PHE A 362 16.70 -11.77 -6.78
C PHE A 362 17.96 -11.39 -7.57
N PHE A 363 18.86 -12.36 -7.78
CA PHE A 363 20.05 -12.17 -8.60
C PHE A 363 19.83 -12.78 -9.99
N GLY A 364 19.71 -11.93 -11.02
CA GLY A 364 19.50 -12.37 -12.40
C GLY A 364 18.19 -11.92 -13.04
N GLY A 365 17.47 -10.96 -12.44
CA GLY A 365 16.22 -10.43 -13.00
C GLY A 365 15.09 -11.46 -12.94
N ASP A 366 14.31 -11.57 -14.02
CA ASP A 366 13.11 -12.41 -14.11
C ASP A 366 13.40 -13.93 -14.11
N SER A 367 14.65 -14.34 -14.29
CA SER A 367 15.08 -15.74 -14.19
C SER A 367 16.26 -15.83 -13.22
N PRO A 368 16.00 -15.65 -11.92
CA PRO A 368 17.07 -15.53 -10.94
C PRO A 368 17.84 -16.84 -10.80
N THR A 369 19.14 -16.71 -10.55
CA THR A 369 20.04 -17.82 -10.22
C THR A 369 20.29 -17.93 -8.72
N LYS A 370 19.99 -16.87 -7.97
CA LYS A 370 20.03 -16.85 -6.51
C LYS A 370 18.88 -16.04 -5.94
N ILE A 371 18.43 -16.44 -4.75
CA ILE A 371 17.46 -15.74 -3.93
C ILE A 371 18.09 -15.57 -2.55
N ALA A 372 18.14 -14.34 -2.02
CA ALA A 372 18.46 -14.12 -0.63
C ALA A 372 17.19 -13.71 0.11
N PHE A 373 16.92 -14.34 1.25
CA PHE A 373 15.90 -13.93 2.21
C PHE A 373 16.58 -13.34 3.43
N GLU A 374 16.20 -12.13 3.80
CA GLU A 374 16.73 -11.40 4.95
C GLU A 374 15.62 -11.12 5.96
N SER A 375 15.99 -11.13 7.24
CA SER A 375 15.08 -10.75 8.33
C SER A 375 14.54 -9.34 8.08
N PHE A 376 13.23 -9.18 8.25
CA PHE A 376 12.57 -7.90 8.03
C PHE A 376 11.39 -7.69 8.97
N MET A 377 10.30 -8.46 8.85
CA MET A 377 9.15 -8.32 9.74
C MET A 377 8.59 -9.67 10.17
N MET A 378 8.12 -9.71 11.41
CA MET A 378 7.58 -10.92 12.04
C MET A 378 8.56 -12.08 11.96
N ASP A 379 9.79 -11.88 12.46
CA ASP A 379 10.79 -12.94 12.46
C ASP A 379 10.29 -14.15 13.24
N VAL A 380 10.39 -15.30 12.59
CA VAL A 380 9.92 -16.60 13.10
C VAL A 380 11.06 -17.60 13.08
N SER A 381 11.00 -18.57 13.98
CA SER A 381 12.02 -19.60 14.07
C SER A 381 11.97 -20.60 12.91
N TRP A 382 10.78 -20.76 12.29
CA TRP A 382 10.47 -21.74 11.24
C TRP A 382 10.79 -21.26 9.81
N PHE A 383 11.10 -19.97 9.61
CA PHE A 383 11.58 -19.43 8.34
C PHE A 383 12.64 -18.37 8.62
N ARG A 384 13.91 -18.77 8.58
CA ARG A 384 15.06 -17.90 8.91
C ARG A 384 15.65 -17.29 7.65
N SER A 385 16.45 -16.25 7.83
CA SER A 385 17.27 -15.71 6.74
C SER A 385 18.13 -16.81 6.12
N MET A 386 18.16 -16.85 4.79
CA MET A 386 18.82 -17.90 4.03
C MET A 386 19.13 -17.42 2.62
N GLN A 387 20.12 -18.04 1.98
CA GLN A 387 20.33 -17.91 0.54
C GLN A 387 20.08 -19.24 -0.18
N LEU A 388 19.42 -19.13 -1.31
CA LEU A 388 19.12 -20.22 -2.21
C LEU A 388 19.88 -19.99 -3.52
N THR A 389 20.53 -21.03 -4.03
CA THR A 389 21.15 -21.02 -5.36
C THR A 389 20.43 -22.02 -6.24
N ARG A 390 20.01 -21.62 -7.44
CA ARG A 390 19.32 -22.51 -8.38
C ARG A 390 20.21 -23.72 -8.67
N ALA A 391 19.63 -24.92 -8.57
CA ALA A 391 20.29 -26.14 -8.96
C ALA A 391 20.54 -26.15 -10.47
N LYS A 392 21.55 -26.91 -10.91
CA LYS A 392 21.79 -27.12 -12.33
C LYS A 392 20.72 -28.06 -12.90
N ASP A 393 20.44 -27.96 -14.19
CA ASP A 393 19.42 -28.76 -14.88
C ASP A 393 19.65 -30.28 -14.77
N ASP A 394 20.90 -30.72 -14.57
CA ASP A 394 21.28 -32.12 -14.42
C ASP A 394 21.31 -32.62 -12.96
N TRP A 395 20.96 -31.75 -12.00
CA TRP A 395 20.95 -32.11 -10.59
C TRP A 395 19.75 -32.98 -10.24
N MET A 396 20.02 -34.13 -9.60
CA MET A 396 18.98 -35.06 -9.17
C MET A 396 18.72 -34.97 -7.66
N PRO A 397 17.46 -34.74 -7.23
CA PRO A 397 17.14 -34.65 -5.82
C PRO A 397 17.26 -36.02 -5.12
N PRO A 398 17.68 -36.07 -3.86
CA PRO A 398 17.72 -37.33 -3.10
C PRO A 398 16.35 -38.02 -2.92
N THR A 399 15.24 -37.29 -3.01
CA THR A 399 13.89 -37.87 -2.96
C THR A 399 13.61 -38.83 -4.11
N GLU A 400 14.17 -38.58 -5.31
CA GLU A 400 14.10 -39.52 -6.43
C GLU A 400 14.94 -40.79 -6.23
N LYS A 401 15.83 -40.79 -5.23
CA LYS A 401 16.65 -41.95 -4.85
C LYS A 401 15.96 -42.84 -3.81
N GLY A 402 14.69 -42.58 -3.49
CA GLY A 402 13.89 -43.39 -2.57
C GLY A 402 14.22 -43.18 -1.08
N VAL A 403 14.78 -42.02 -0.73
CA VAL A 403 15.02 -41.64 0.66
C VAL A 403 13.67 -41.41 1.37
N GLU A 404 13.54 -41.90 2.60
CA GLU A 404 12.33 -41.69 3.41
C GLU A 404 12.12 -40.19 3.69
N VAL A 405 10.91 -39.69 3.44
CA VAL A 405 10.53 -38.30 3.69
C VAL A 405 9.50 -38.25 4.81
N VAL A 406 9.77 -37.40 5.80
CA VAL A 406 8.87 -37.09 6.92
C VAL A 406 8.35 -35.67 6.71
N ASN A 407 7.04 -35.51 6.56
CA ASN A 407 6.43 -34.19 6.49
C ASN A 407 6.31 -33.61 7.91
N ASP A 408 7.12 -32.61 8.24
CA ASP A 408 7.12 -31.96 9.56
C ASP A 408 5.79 -31.22 9.83
N PHE A 409 5.00 -30.93 8.78
CA PHE A 409 3.72 -30.22 8.86
C PHE A 409 2.53 -31.08 8.40
N GLU A 410 2.62 -32.41 8.54
CA GLU A 410 1.56 -33.35 8.13
C GLU A 410 0.17 -32.99 8.69
N ASP A 411 0.09 -32.56 9.95
CA ASP A 411 -1.15 -32.14 10.62
C ASP A 411 -1.87 -30.94 9.93
N TYR A 412 -1.12 -30.16 9.15
CA TYR A 412 -1.61 -28.98 8.42
C TYR A 412 -1.74 -29.24 6.91
N SER A 413 -1.40 -30.44 6.45
CA SER A 413 -1.47 -30.78 5.04
C SER A 413 -2.90 -30.76 4.52
N TYR A 414 -3.10 -30.13 3.37
CA TYR A 414 -4.37 -30.08 2.67
C TYR A 414 -4.16 -30.42 1.21
N THR A 415 -5.23 -30.79 0.53
CA THR A 415 -5.24 -30.93 -0.93
C THR A 415 -6.13 -29.86 -1.51
N PHE A 416 -5.69 -29.24 -2.60
CA PHE A 416 -6.47 -28.27 -3.34
C PHE A 416 -6.64 -28.75 -4.78
N TYR A 417 -7.88 -28.97 -5.18
CA TYR A 417 -8.24 -29.39 -6.53
C TYR A 417 -8.88 -28.21 -7.25
N LEU A 418 -8.22 -27.68 -8.28
CA LEU A 418 -8.79 -26.66 -9.16
C LEU A 418 -10.01 -27.24 -9.88
N GLY A 419 -11.16 -26.60 -9.67
CA GLY A 419 -12.46 -27.17 -10.02
C GLY A 419 -13.43 -26.22 -10.69
N LEU A 420 -13.03 -24.99 -11.03
CA LEU A 420 -13.92 -24.01 -11.66
C LEU A 420 -14.54 -24.57 -12.95
N GLU A 421 -15.87 -24.71 -12.97
CA GLU A 421 -16.61 -25.26 -14.11
C GLU A 421 -17.26 -24.15 -14.94
N ALA A 422 -17.93 -23.19 -14.29
CA ALA A 422 -18.58 -22.07 -14.96
C ALA A 422 -18.85 -20.90 -14.01
N ILE A 423 -18.87 -19.69 -14.57
CA ILE A 423 -19.32 -18.46 -13.90
C ILE A 423 -20.53 -17.92 -14.64
N THR A 424 -21.59 -17.62 -13.91
CA THR A 424 -22.83 -16.99 -14.41
C THR A 424 -23.15 -15.77 -13.56
N PRO A 425 -24.05 -14.86 -14.01
CA PRO A 425 -24.43 -13.69 -13.22
C PRO A 425 -24.94 -14.00 -11.81
N ASP A 426 -25.60 -15.16 -11.65
CA ASP A 426 -26.25 -15.53 -10.40
C ASP A 426 -25.47 -16.58 -9.60
N PHE A 427 -24.58 -17.35 -10.24
CA PHE A 427 -23.94 -18.52 -9.64
C PHE A 427 -22.53 -18.81 -10.15
N ILE A 428 -21.70 -19.37 -9.28
CA ILE A 428 -20.44 -20.02 -9.63
C ILE A 428 -20.57 -21.53 -9.44
N TYR A 429 -20.13 -22.28 -10.45
CA TYR A 429 -20.14 -23.74 -10.48
C TYR A 429 -18.73 -24.26 -10.28
N VAL A 430 -18.56 -25.15 -9.31
CA VAL A 430 -17.28 -25.77 -8.96
C VAL A 430 -17.45 -27.28 -8.96
N LYS A 431 -16.59 -27.97 -9.68
CA LYS A 431 -16.60 -29.42 -9.84
C LYS A 431 -15.49 -30.03 -8.99
N ASP A 432 -15.80 -31.09 -8.28
CA ASP A 432 -14.79 -31.84 -7.53
C ASP A 432 -14.02 -32.85 -8.39
N GLU A 433 -13.02 -33.46 -7.78
CA GLU A 433 -12.16 -34.47 -8.41
C GLU A 433 -12.91 -35.73 -8.86
N ASN A 434 -14.11 -35.97 -8.34
CA ASN A 434 -14.98 -37.09 -8.72
C ASN A 434 -16.02 -36.67 -9.76
N GLY A 435 -16.01 -35.41 -10.17
CA GLY A 435 -16.91 -34.86 -11.17
C GLY A 435 -18.28 -34.42 -10.66
N LYS A 436 -18.49 -34.35 -9.34
CA LYS A 436 -19.71 -33.78 -8.76
C LYS A 436 -19.61 -32.25 -8.80
N SER A 437 -20.64 -31.61 -9.34
CA SER A 437 -20.74 -30.15 -9.42
C SER A 437 -21.48 -29.58 -8.21
N TYR A 438 -20.91 -28.53 -7.65
CA TYR A 438 -21.43 -27.69 -6.58
C TYR A 438 -21.77 -26.32 -7.16
N LYS A 439 -22.74 -25.66 -6.54
CA LYS A 439 -23.28 -24.39 -7.02
C LYS A 439 -23.31 -23.40 -5.86
N VAL A 440 -22.68 -22.25 -6.04
CA VAL A 440 -22.59 -21.18 -5.04
C VAL A 440 -23.33 -19.95 -5.54
N SER A 441 -24.18 -19.36 -4.70
CA SER A 441 -24.98 -18.18 -5.05
C SER A 441 -24.17 -16.90 -4.94
N VAL A 442 -24.13 -16.12 -6.02
CA VAL A 442 -23.51 -14.79 -6.06
C VAL A 442 -24.33 -13.78 -5.23
N SER A 443 -25.62 -14.03 -4.99
CA SER A 443 -26.44 -13.17 -4.14
C SER A 443 -26.17 -13.34 -2.65
N GLU A 444 -25.63 -14.50 -2.24
CA GLU A 444 -25.30 -14.80 -0.84
C GLU A 444 -23.87 -14.36 -0.50
N HIS A 445 -23.04 -14.20 -1.53
CA HIS A 445 -21.65 -13.78 -1.45
C HIS A 445 -21.39 -12.77 -2.58
N GLU A 446 -21.68 -11.49 -2.33
CA GLU A 446 -21.56 -10.44 -3.37
C GLU A 446 -20.13 -10.30 -3.89
N GLU A 447 -19.12 -10.62 -3.07
CA GLU A 447 -17.70 -10.65 -3.43
C GLU A 447 -17.39 -11.57 -4.62
N LEU A 448 -18.25 -12.56 -4.92
CA LEU A 448 -18.13 -13.49 -6.04
C LEU A 448 -18.41 -12.84 -7.41
N ARG A 449 -19.05 -11.66 -7.45
CA ARG A 449 -19.38 -10.97 -8.72
C ARG A 449 -18.16 -10.64 -9.57
N ASN A 450 -17.03 -10.49 -8.91
CA ASN A 450 -15.77 -10.10 -9.53
C ASN A 450 -14.91 -11.31 -9.93
N CYS A 451 -15.37 -12.55 -9.70
CA CYS A 451 -14.63 -13.76 -10.06
C CYS A 451 -14.42 -13.90 -11.57
N THR A 452 -13.24 -14.40 -11.94
CA THR A 452 -12.81 -14.65 -13.31
C THR A 452 -12.46 -16.12 -13.54
N LEU A 453 -12.36 -16.53 -14.79
CA LEU A 453 -11.96 -17.90 -15.17
C LEU A 453 -10.53 -18.26 -14.77
N ASN A 454 -9.69 -17.26 -14.46
CA ASN A 454 -8.30 -17.47 -14.06
C ASN A 454 -8.14 -17.58 -12.54
N ASP A 455 -9.21 -17.36 -11.78
CA ASP A 455 -9.13 -17.35 -10.33
C ASP A 455 -8.96 -18.77 -9.78
N ALA A 456 -8.15 -18.91 -8.72
CA ALA A 456 -7.97 -20.17 -8.02
C ALA A 456 -9.26 -20.55 -7.26
N ILE A 457 -10.14 -21.27 -7.95
CA ILE A 457 -11.43 -21.74 -7.43
C ILE A 457 -11.50 -23.26 -7.54
N GLY A 458 -11.82 -23.92 -6.44
CA GLY A 458 -11.68 -25.37 -6.35
C GLY A 458 -12.24 -26.00 -5.08
N ILE A 459 -11.82 -27.23 -4.82
CA ILE A 459 -12.14 -27.97 -3.62
C ILE A 459 -10.90 -28.09 -2.76
N ILE A 460 -10.97 -27.60 -1.52
CA ILE A 460 -9.96 -27.86 -0.51
C ILE A 460 -10.42 -28.99 0.41
N THR A 461 -9.55 -29.98 0.65
CA THR A 461 -9.79 -31.06 1.61
C THR A 461 -8.71 -31.05 2.68
N TRP A 462 -9.13 -30.96 3.93
CA TRP A 462 -8.27 -31.00 5.11
C TRP A 462 -8.89 -31.86 6.21
N ALA A 463 -8.11 -32.76 6.80
CA ALA A 463 -8.54 -33.68 7.85
C ALA A 463 -9.90 -34.39 7.56
N GLY A 464 -10.15 -34.76 6.30
CA GLY A 464 -11.39 -35.39 5.84
C GLY A 464 -12.60 -34.46 5.68
N LYS A 465 -12.47 -33.16 6.00
CA LYS A 465 -13.48 -32.12 5.72
C LYS A 465 -13.22 -31.48 4.36
N ARG A 466 -14.27 -31.11 3.65
CA ARG A 466 -14.22 -30.56 2.29
C ARG A 466 -14.89 -29.18 2.25
N TYR A 467 -14.31 -28.27 1.48
CA TYR A 467 -14.85 -26.92 1.29
C TYR A 467 -14.74 -26.54 -0.18
N ILE A 468 -15.72 -25.77 -0.67
CA ILE A 468 -15.58 -25.00 -1.91
C ILE A 468 -14.73 -23.79 -1.56
N ALA A 469 -13.57 -23.69 -2.20
CA ALA A 469 -12.57 -22.69 -1.92
C ALA A 469 -12.48 -21.68 -3.06
N PHE A 470 -12.64 -20.41 -2.72
CA PHE A 470 -12.30 -19.27 -3.55
C PHE A 470 -11.03 -18.68 -2.95
N ASP A 471 -9.89 -19.28 -3.28
CA ASP A 471 -8.62 -19.05 -2.56
C ASP A 471 -8.15 -17.61 -2.70
N HIS A 472 -8.34 -17.01 -3.87
CA HIS A 472 -8.11 -15.58 -4.13
C HIS A 472 -8.95 -14.61 -3.27
N LEU A 473 -10.04 -15.10 -2.66
CA LEU A 473 -10.91 -14.35 -1.73
C LEU A 473 -10.68 -14.72 -0.27
N MET A 474 -9.86 -15.75 -0.01
CA MET A 474 -9.79 -16.42 1.30
C MET A 474 -11.15 -16.91 1.80
N LEU A 475 -12.07 -17.26 0.88
CA LEU A 475 -13.43 -17.69 1.19
C LEU A 475 -13.54 -19.21 1.04
N TYR A 476 -13.92 -19.88 2.13
CA TYR A 476 -14.04 -21.33 2.18
C TYR A 476 -15.43 -21.74 2.67
N LEU A 477 -16.25 -22.28 1.78
CA LEU A 477 -17.62 -22.67 2.06
C LEU A 477 -17.67 -24.18 2.36
N PRO A 478 -18.12 -24.61 3.55
CA PRO A 478 -18.17 -26.02 3.88
C PRO A 478 -19.09 -26.79 2.93
N ILE A 479 -18.63 -27.94 2.47
CA ILE A 479 -19.48 -28.90 1.76
C ILE A 479 -20.10 -29.79 2.82
N ASP A 480 -21.39 -29.60 3.06
CA ASP A 480 -22.16 -30.51 3.90
C ASP A 480 -22.08 -31.93 3.29
N SER A 481 -21.54 -32.86 4.08
CA SER A 481 -21.31 -34.26 3.72
C SER A 481 -22.60 -35.08 3.68
#